data_AF-L7JYH8-F1
#
_entry.id   AF-L7JYH8-F1
#
_cell.length_a   1.000
_cell.length_b   1.000
_cell.length_c   1.000
_cell.angle_alpha   90.00
_cell.angle_beta   90.00
_cell.angle_gamma   90.00
#
_symmetry.space_group_name_H-M   'P 1'
#
loop_
_entity.id
_entity.type
_entity.pdbx_description
1 polymer ?
#
loop_
_entity_poly.entity_id
_entity_poly.type
_entity_poly.pdbx_seq_one_letter_code
_entity_poly.pdbx_strand_id
1 'polypeptide(L)'
;MFYSPIYEHAKWLYRTSKLSKLDDFLKTHLSMSYNVYLWQLYLAHVFQNMPEKLLDAYEYALSHLEGHFDITLILRDYLCLIDSMHDQDVVDRKRAAYQNVIKYAVFCLPAIYKEYEEFEYKLNKFTAKTILEKVSYNYKGHKRLSLTFNANKEIMDQVTLENYSALFEVDERKIFVWKCLKEKFYYSEEIYFELIRMAPNFVVEAIFCNSFVDHDEHSNTECILQNRENTFTRANFFFVLLGAYLNKIDLASYIFKENFLSNWKIGEGDSRPDTAKIAAIGDLKDSFRGIRIRNKDLVYIHFLDTVFKNKGISAFRCVFRDLKDLIGPLVFYYVAQLEYYVYGDVNVFVNVMLLGSKKSRSLETYMIKFLVNHRQENLARKYAAYFGRREALRQYLYLYTFEPQSAENENATRTESLNDFYYKGGFEYEPFILRSKGNKAFNEMVKTLEFEELRLYKHSLLLEMMEDVRKDESIKLFEVVHPECVVKLLRTAEIRPKNTF
;
A
#
# COMPACT_ATOMS: atom_id res chain seq x y z
N MET A 1 11.52 14.65 1.55
CA MET A 1 11.99 13.28 1.81
C MET A 1 11.50 12.91 3.20
N PHE A 2 10.68 11.87 3.32
CA PHE A 2 10.19 11.42 4.63
C PHE A 2 11.21 10.47 5.23
N TYR A 3 11.82 10.86 6.33
CA TYR A 3 12.65 9.96 7.12
C TYR A 3 11.78 9.23 8.16
N SER A 4 12.26 8.08 8.62
CA SER A 4 11.63 7.32 9.70
C SER A 4 11.36 8.21 10.93
N PRO A 5 10.22 8.06 11.63
CA PRO A 5 9.92 8.84 12.84
C PRO A 5 11.01 8.66 13.92
N ILE A 6 11.59 7.46 13.98
CA ILE A 6 12.70 7.12 14.89
C ILE A 6 13.91 8.00 14.59
N TYR A 7 14.26 8.18 13.31
CA TYR A 7 15.36 9.03 12.92
C TYR A 7 15.07 10.51 13.18
N GLU A 8 13.89 11.02 12.83
CA GLU A 8 13.57 12.42 13.07
C GLU A 8 13.56 12.77 14.57
N HIS A 9 13.05 11.87 15.42
CA HIS A 9 13.13 12.04 16.87
C HIS A 9 14.58 12.05 17.37
N ALA A 10 15.40 11.07 16.96
CA ALA A 10 16.82 11.02 17.34
C ALA A 10 17.59 12.26 16.87
N LYS A 11 17.36 12.70 15.63
CA LYS A 11 17.96 13.90 15.05
C LYS A 11 17.53 15.17 15.79
N TRP A 12 16.28 15.25 16.24
CA TRP A 12 15.82 16.35 17.09
C TRP A 12 16.53 16.35 18.45
N LEU A 13 16.66 15.19 19.10
CA LEU A 13 17.40 15.06 20.37
C LEU A 13 18.86 15.49 20.21
N TYR A 14 19.50 15.06 19.12
CA TYR A 14 20.86 15.43 18.77
C TYR A 14 21.00 16.95 18.54
N ARG A 15 20.13 17.55 17.72
CA ARG A 15 20.14 19.00 17.44
C ARG A 15 19.87 19.86 18.66
N THR A 16 19.02 19.39 19.58
CA THR A 16 18.70 20.10 20.83
C THR A 16 19.70 19.82 21.95
N SER A 17 20.82 19.13 21.66
CA SER A 17 21.88 18.79 22.62
C SER A 17 21.38 18.01 23.85
N LYS A 18 20.27 17.26 23.71
CA LYS A 18 19.72 16.40 24.78
C LYS A 18 20.40 15.03 24.76
N LEU A 19 21.72 15.01 24.92
CA LEU A 19 22.57 13.84 24.66
C LEU A 19 22.21 12.63 25.54
N SER A 20 21.95 12.82 26.84
CA SER A 20 21.55 11.71 27.72
C SER A 20 20.24 11.04 27.27
N LYS A 21 19.26 11.82 26.78
CA LYS A 21 18.02 11.25 26.23
C LYS A 21 18.26 10.55 24.90
N LEU A 22 19.19 11.05 24.09
CA LEU A 22 19.60 10.42 22.85
C LEU A 22 20.26 9.06 23.11
N ASP A 23 21.11 8.95 24.13
CA ASP A 23 21.76 7.69 24.52
C ASP A 23 20.73 6.62 24.91
N ASP A 24 19.78 6.97 25.79
CA ASP A 24 18.71 6.08 26.20
C ASP A 24 17.82 5.66 25.02
N PHE A 25 17.55 6.61 24.12
CA PHE A 25 16.76 6.38 22.92
C PHE A 25 17.47 5.40 21.95
N LEU A 26 18.74 5.65 21.64
CA LEU A 26 19.55 4.83 20.75
C LEU A 26 19.76 3.42 21.33
N LYS A 27 20.00 3.31 22.64
CA LYS A 27 20.14 2.00 23.31
C LYS A 27 18.92 1.10 23.12
N THR A 28 17.73 1.71 23.07
CA THR A 28 16.47 0.97 22.93
C THR A 28 16.13 0.69 21.47
N HIS A 29 16.38 1.62 20.56
CA HIS A 29 15.83 1.56 19.20
C HIS A 29 16.85 1.23 18.10
N LEU A 30 18.16 1.43 18.32
CA LEU A 30 19.17 1.29 17.28
C LEU A 30 19.25 -0.15 16.74
N SER A 31 19.24 -1.15 17.62
CA SER A 31 19.28 -2.57 17.23
C SER A 31 18.01 -3.05 16.52
N MET A 32 16.91 -2.31 16.62
CA MET A 32 15.68 -2.60 15.87
C MET A 32 15.64 -1.88 14.53
N SER A 33 16.53 -0.91 14.31
CA SER A 33 16.52 -0.03 13.15
C SER A 33 17.50 -0.48 12.07
N TYR A 34 17.04 -0.43 10.83
CA TYR A 34 17.80 -0.67 9.60
C TYR A 34 17.96 0.62 8.77
N ASN A 35 17.56 1.77 9.32
CA ASN A 35 17.73 3.06 8.70
C ASN A 35 19.19 3.54 8.79
N VAL A 36 19.91 3.50 7.67
CA VAL A 36 21.31 3.95 7.56
C VAL A 36 21.54 5.36 8.11
N TYR A 37 20.59 6.29 7.96
CA TYR A 37 20.75 7.66 8.47
C TYR A 37 20.73 7.71 10.01
N LEU A 38 19.98 6.81 10.67
CA LEU A 38 20.03 6.68 12.13
C LEU A 38 21.40 6.13 12.58
N TRP A 39 21.94 5.16 11.84
CA TRP A 39 23.28 4.63 12.10
C TRP A 39 24.38 5.67 11.86
N GLN A 40 24.27 6.48 10.82
CA GLN A 40 25.17 7.62 10.61
C GLN A 40 25.09 8.65 11.73
N LEU A 41 23.89 8.96 12.21
CA LEU A 41 23.71 9.84 13.37
C LEU A 41 24.35 9.24 14.63
N TYR A 42 24.18 7.94 14.87
CA TYR A 42 24.84 7.23 15.96
C TYR A 42 26.36 7.31 15.85
N LEU A 43 26.94 7.03 14.68
CA LEU A 43 28.38 7.11 14.46
C LEU A 43 28.92 8.53 14.65
N ALA A 44 28.20 9.55 14.19
CA ALA A 44 28.55 10.95 14.43
C ALA A 44 28.51 11.30 15.93
N HIS A 45 27.51 10.80 16.66
CA HIS A 45 27.39 10.97 18.10
C HIS A 45 28.53 10.27 18.86
N VAL A 46 28.90 9.03 18.48
CA VAL A 46 30.04 8.32 19.06
C VAL A 46 31.35 9.06 18.75
N PHE A 47 31.53 9.54 17.52
CA PHE A 47 32.73 10.30 17.14
C PHE A 47 32.93 11.55 18.02
N GLN A 48 31.84 12.25 18.35
CA GLN A 48 31.92 13.46 19.17
C GLN A 48 32.14 13.18 20.67
N ASN A 49 31.55 12.11 21.21
CA ASN A 49 31.48 11.89 22.66
C ASN A 49 32.38 10.77 23.17
N MET A 50 32.66 9.75 22.36
CA MET A 50 33.44 8.55 22.69
C MET A 50 34.30 8.10 21.50
N PRO A 51 35.23 8.94 21.01
CA PRO A 51 36.03 8.65 19.82
C PRO A 51 36.85 7.37 19.94
N GLU A 52 37.21 6.96 21.16
CA GLU A 52 37.93 5.71 21.43
C GLU A 52 37.12 4.45 21.10
N LYS A 53 35.78 4.53 21.07
CA LYS A 53 34.87 3.43 20.71
C LYS A 53 34.41 3.49 19.25
N LEU A 54 34.91 4.45 18.48
CA LEU A 54 34.42 4.70 17.13
C LEU A 54 34.63 3.50 16.20
N LEU A 55 35.79 2.84 16.33
CA LEU A 55 36.09 1.66 15.52
C LEU A 55 35.09 0.53 15.79
N ASP A 56 34.88 0.18 17.06
CA ASP A 56 33.90 -0.83 17.48
C ASP A 56 32.48 -0.46 17.02
N ALA A 57 32.13 0.83 17.04
CA ALA A 57 30.85 1.31 16.58
C ALA A 57 30.66 1.13 15.05
N TYR A 58 31.69 1.36 14.25
CA TYR A 58 31.65 1.08 12.81
C TYR A 58 31.57 -0.42 12.53
N GLU A 59 32.35 -1.25 13.23
CA GLU A 59 32.30 -2.71 13.09
C GLU A 59 30.90 -3.25 13.45
N TYR A 60 30.31 -2.72 14.52
CA TYR A 60 28.92 -3.03 14.91
C TYR A 60 27.91 -2.60 13.84
N ALA A 61 28.04 -1.38 13.31
CA ALA A 61 27.15 -0.87 12.26
C ALA A 61 27.24 -1.71 10.97
N LEU A 62 28.46 -2.07 10.53
CA LEU A 62 28.68 -2.89 9.33
C LEU A 62 28.17 -4.33 9.50
N SER A 63 28.24 -4.88 10.70
CA SER A 63 27.66 -6.19 11.01
C SER A 63 26.14 -6.14 11.05
N HIS A 64 25.55 -5.11 11.69
CA HIS A 64 24.09 -4.99 11.80
C HIS A 64 23.42 -4.66 10.46
N LEU A 65 24.07 -3.83 9.64
CA LEU A 65 23.60 -3.42 8.32
C LEU A 65 24.12 -4.34 7.20
N GLU A 66 24.58 -5.55 7.52
CA GLU A 66 25.07 -6.50 6.53
C GLU A 66 24.01 -6.73 5.42
N GLY A 67 24.39 -6.47 4.17
CA GLY A 67 23.49 -6.57 3.02
C GLY A 67 22.64 -5.34 2.72
N HIS A 68 22.78 -4.24 3.48
CA HIS A 68 22.11 -2.97 3.21
C HIS A 68 22.59 -2.34 1.91
N PHE A 69 21.63 -1.97 1.05
CA PHE A 69 21.90 -1.44 -0.29
C PHE A 69 22.59 -0.06 -0.26
N ASP A 70 22.37 0.73 0.79
CA ASP A 70 22.89 2.10 0.98
C ASP A 70 24.07 2.19 1.98
N ILE A 71 24.80 1.09 2.21
CA ILE A 71 25.89 1.05 3.21
C ILE A 71 27.17 1.78 2.79
N THR A 72 27.25 2.23 1.52
CA THR A 72 28.48 2.71 0.89
C THR A 72 29.17 3.86 1.63
N LEU A 73 28.40 4.80 2.19
CA LEU A 73 28.98 5.91 2.97
C LEU A 73 29.62 5.41 4.27
N ILE A 74 28.92 4.57 5.03
CA ILE A 74 29.44 3.97 6.27
C ILE A 74 30.71 3.15 5.98
N LEU A 75 30.71 2.37 4.89
CA LEU A 75 31.90 1.62 4.48
C LEU A 75 33.08 2.55 4.21
N ARG A 76 32.88 3.63 3.46
CA ARG A 76 33.96 4.56 3.09
C ARG A 76 34.53 5.26 4.32
N ASP A 77 33.67 5.76 5.21
CA ASP A 77 34.10 6.42 6.43
C ASP A 77 34.90 5.45 7.32
N TYR A 78 34.46 4.19 7.42
CA TYR A 78 35.20 3.13 8.12
C TYR A 78 36.56 2.83 7.48
N LEU A 79 36.63 2.71 6.16
CA LEU A 79 37.90 2.44 5.45
C LEU A 79 38.89 3.60 5.65
N CYS A 80 38.42 4.85 5.62
CA CYS A 80 39.23 6.03 5.91
C CYS A 80 39.73 6.03 7.36
N LEU A 81 38.89 5.62 8.32
CA LEU A 81 39.29 5.49 9.72
C LEU A 81 40.41 4.45 9.88
N ILE A 82 40.25 3.26 9.31
CA ILE A 82 41.26 2.20 9.40
C ILE A 82 42.57 2.61 8.69
N ASP A 83 42.50 3.34 7.57
CA ASP A 83 43.70 3.84 6.87
C ASP A 83 44.58 4.75 7.73
N SER A 84 43.98 5.43 8.71
CA SER A 84 44.73 6.26 9.66
C SER A 84 45.39 5.45 10.78
N MET A 85 45.06 4.16 10.92
CA MET A 85 45.61 3.28 11.93
C MET A 85 46.94 2.67 11.48
N HIS A 86 47.83 2.39 12.44
CA HIS A 86 49.13 1.77 12.20
C HIS A 86 49.18 0.28 12.60
N ASP A 87 48.01 -0.35 12.77
CA ASP A 87 47.91 -1.73 13.25
C ASP A 87 48.22 -2.76 12.16
N GLN A 88 48.79 -3.89 12.58
CA GLN A 88 49.09 -5.02 11.69
C GLN A 88 47.82 -5.62 11.04
N ASP A 89 46.68 -5.48 11.72
CA ASP A 89 45.39 -6.06 11.31
C ASP A 89 44.60 -5.18 10.31
N VAL A 90 45.13 -4.00 9.97
CA VAL A 90 44.50 -3.07 9.00
C VAL A 90 44.15 -3.76 7.69
N VAL A 91 45.06 -4.58 7.17
CA VAL A 91 44.88 -5.29 5.90
C VAL A 91 43.72 -6.27 5.98
N ASP A 92 43.62 -7.04 7.06
CA ASP A 92 42.60 -8.06 7.22
C ASP A 92 41.23 -7.46 7.50
N ARG A 93 41.15 -6.38 8.30
CA ARG A 93 39.91 -5.61 8.51
C ARG A 93 39.40 -4.99 7.22
N LYS A 94 40.28 -4.36 6.44
CA LYS A 94 39.90 -3.78 5.13
C LYS A 94 39.39 -4.85 4.17
N ARG A 95 40.11 -5.96 4.08
CA ARG A 95 39.71 -7.11 3.25
C ARG A 95 38.34 -7.64 3.67
N ALA A 96 38.11 -7.84 4.96
CA ALA A 96 36.83 -8.30 5.49
C ALA A 96 35.69 -7.33 5.15
N ALA A 97 35.91 -6.02 5.31
CA ALA A 97 34.91 -5.00 5.01
C ALA A 97 34.47 -4.99 3.54
N TYR A 98 35.44 -4.99 2.61
CA TYR A 98 35.15 -5.06 1.18
C TYR A 98 34.43 -6.34 0.81
N GLN A 99 34.93 -7.49 1.27
CA GLN A 99 34.31 -8.77 0.98
C GLN A 99 32.91 -8.86 1.55
N ASN A 100 32.64 -8.27 2.72
CA ASN A 100 31.32 -8.25 3.31
C ASN A 100 30.32 -7.51 2.41
N VAL A 101 30.70 -6.35 1.88
CA VAL A 101 29.82 -5.53 1.03
C VAL A 101 29.66 -6.13 -0.38
N ILE A 102 30.71 -6.69 -0.97
CA ILE A 102 30.68 -7.24 -2.34
C ILE A 102 29.82 -8.52 -2.45
N LYS A 103 29.56 -9.21 -1.32
CA LYS A 103 28.61 -10.33 -1.26
C LYS A 103 27.16 -9.92 -1.56
N TYR A 104 26.84 -8.63 -1.64
CA TYR A 104 25.48 -8.15 -1.77
C TYR A 104 25.32 -7.12 -2.89
N ALA A 105 24.09 -6.95 -3.38
CA ALA A 105 23.75 -5.85 -4.28
C ALA A 105 23.66 -4.53 -3.51
N VAL A 106 24.71 -3.71 -3.63
CA VAL A 106 24.87 -2.41 -2.95
C VAL A 106 25.08 -1.31 -4.01
N PHE A 107 24.75 -0.06 -3.70
CA PHE A 107 25.01 1.03 -4.65
C PHE A 107 26.49 1.23 -4.89
N CYS A 108 26.78 1.61 -6.13
CA CYS A 108 28.13 1.84 -6.58
C CYS A 108 29.04 0.61 -6.38
N LEU A 109 28.47 -0.60 -6.33
CA LEU A 109 29.22 -1.86 -6.24
C LEU A 109 30.35 -1.96 -7.29
N PRO A 110 30.19 -1.51 -8.55
CA PRO A 110 31.30 -1.48 -9.51
C PRO A 110 32.48 -0.60 -9.07
N ALA A 111 32.21 0.53 -8.42
CA ALA A 111 33.25 1.41 -7.90
C ALA A 111 33.95 0.78 -6.68
N ILE A 112 33.16 0.24 -5.73
CA ILE A 112 33.69 -0.47 -4.55
C ILE A 112 34.56 -1.66 -4.98
N TYR A 113 34.11 -2.45 -5.95
CA TYR A 113 34.86 -3.58 -6.46
C TYR A 113 36.17 -3.15 -7.11
N LYS A 114 36.17 -2.06 -7.89
CA LYS A 114 37.40 -1.49 -8.48
C LYS A 114 38.38 -1.00 -7.41
N GLU A 115 37.90 -0.30 -6.38
CA GLU A 115 38.69 0.13 -5.23
C GLU A 115 39.32 -1.09 -4.51
N TYR A 116 38.57 -2.18 -4.36
CA TYR A 116 39.05 -3.44 -3.78
C TYR A 116 40.10 -4.15 -4.65
N GLU A 117 39.93 -4.17 -5.98
CA GLU A 117 40.92 -4.71 -6.92
C GLU A 117 42.25 -3.95 -6.81
N GLU A 118 42.20 -2.62 -6.84
CA GLU A 118 43.39 -1.76 -6.70
C GLU A 118 44.10 -2.01 -5.37
N PHE A 119 43.33 -2.17 -4.28
CA PHE A 119 43.85 -2.52 -2.97
C PHE A 119 44.60 -3.86 -2.95
N GLU A 120 43.99 -4.95 -3.43
CA GLU A 120 44.64 -6.28 -3.40
C GLU A 120 45.87 -6.32 -4.33
N TYR A 121 45.81 -5.70 -5.52
CA TYR A 121 46.97 -5.62 -6.43
C TYR A 121 48.13 -4.81 -5.85
N LYS A 122 47.84 -3.78 -5.05
CA LYS A 122 48.86 -2.99 -4.34
C LYS A 122 49.55 -3.81 -3.25
N LEU A 123 48.84 -4.72 -2.59
CA LEU A 123 49.41 -5.61 -1.59
C LEU A 123 50.27 -6.71 -2.22
N ASN A 124 49.70 -7.51 -3.14
CA ASN A 124 50.43 -8.59 -3.80
C ASN A 124 49.72 -9.04 -5.09
N LYS A 125 50.38 -8.82 -6.23
CA LYS A 125 49.84 -9.14 -7.57
C LYS A 125 49.51 -10.62 -7.78
N PHE A 126 50.24 -11.54 -7.15
CA PHE A 126 50.04 -12.98 -7.33
C PHE A 126 48.83 -13.48 -6.55
N THR A 127 48.74 -13.13 -5.26
CA THR A 127 47.62 -13.56 -4.41
C THR A 127 46.33 -12.81 -4.75
N ALA A 128 46.43 -11.56 -5.21
CA ALA A 128 45.29 -10.75 -5.64
C ALA A 128 44.43 -11.49 -6.66
N LYS A 129 45.04 -12.12 -7.68
CA LYS A 129 44.30 -12.84 -8.71
C LYS A 129 43.41 -13.94 -8.12
N THR A 130 43.96 -14.78 -7.24
CA THR A 130 43.22 -15.87 -6.59
C THR A 130 42.13 -15.37 -5.66
N ILE A 131 42.38 -14.29 -4.92
CA ILE A 131 41.38 -13.69 -4.01
C ILE A 131 40.23 -13.08 -4.82
N LEU A 132 40.56 -12.28 -5.84
CA LEU A 132 39.58 -11.60 -6.68
C LEU A 132 38.74 -12.58 -7.50
N GLU A 133 39.31 -13.70 -7.96
CA GLU A 133 38.55 -14.76 -8.65
C GLU A 133 37.41 -15.32 -7.78
N LYS A 134 37.65 -15.54 -6.47
CA LYS A 134 36.61 -16.00 -5.54
C LYS A 134 35.51 -14.97 -5.35
N VAL A 135 35.88 -13.69 -5.24
CA VAL A 135 34.95 -12.58 -5.01
C VAL A 135 34.18 -12.20 -6.29
N SER A 136 34.78 -12.42 -7.46
CA SER A 136 34.21 -12.10 -8.77
C SER A 136 32.89 -12.81 -9.05
N TYR A 137 32.71 -14.02 -8.50
CA TYR A 137 31.46 -14.77 -8.63
C TYR A 137 30.28 -14.00 -8.04
N ASN A 138 30.40 -13.58 -6.77
CA ASN A 138 29.38 -12.78 -6.08
C ASN A 138 29.18 -11.42 -6.76
N TYR A 139 30.29 -10.77 -7.11
CA TYR A 139 30.25 -9.47 -7.80
C TYR A 139 29.45 -9.55 -9.11
N LYS A 140 29.66 -10.56 -9.96
CA LYS A 140 28.96 -10.66 -11.26
C LYS A 140 27.44 -10.78 -11.10
N GLY A 141 26.97 -11.57 -10.13
CA GLY A 141 25.55 -11.70 -9.83
C GLY A 141 24.94 -10.38 -9.37
N HIS A 142 25.59 -9.71 -8.42
CA HIS A 142 25.07 -8.49 -7.80
C HIS A 142 25.32 -7.21 -8.60
N LYS A 143 26.31 -7.20 -9.50
CA LYS A 143 26.62 -6.07 -10.39
C LYS A 143 25.41 -5.73 -11.26
N ARG A 144 24.79 -6.75 -11.86
CA ARG A 144 23.61 -6.55 -12.72
C ARG A 144 22.49 -5.83 -11.96
N LEU A 145 22.26 -6.22 -10.71
CA LEU A 145 21.27 -5.63 -9.81
C LEU A 145 21.68 -4.22 -9.33
N SER A 146 22.97 -3.94 -9.17
CA SER A 146 23.43 -2.59 -8.80
C SER A 146 23.29 -1.58 -9.95
N LEU A 147 23.41 -2.04 -11.20
CA LEU A 147 23.36 -1.19 -12.40
C LEU A 147 21.94 -0.77 -12.80
N THR A 148 20.90 -1.45 -12.28
CA THR A 148 19.52 -1.01 -12.45
C THR A 148 19.19 0.22 -11.61
N PHE A 149 20.02 0.56 -10.62
CA PHE A 149 19.88 1.75 -9.80
C PHE A 149 20.82 2.87 -10.28
N ASN A 150 20.23 3.98 -10.67
CA ASN A 150 20.87 5.27 -10.84
C ASN A 150 21.32 5.82 -9.48
N ALA A 151 22.63 5.89 -9.28
CA ALA A 151 23.26 6.43 -8.07
C ALA A 151 22.92 7.92 -7.81
N ASN A 152 22.50 8.67 -8.83
CA ASN A 152 22.15 10.09 -8.71
C ASN A 152 20.67 10.34 -8.40
N LYS A 153 19.86 9.28 -8.34
CA LYS A 153 18.45 9.37 -7.97
C LYS A 153 18.27 8.70 -6.62
N GLU A 154 17.29 9.17 -5.85
CA GLU A 154 16.89 8.45 -4.66
C GLU A 154 16.38 7.07 -5.06
N ILE A 155 16.78 6.07 -4.28
CA ILE A 155 16.40 4.66 -4.45
C ILE A 155 14.88 4.50 -4.55
N MET A 156 14.14 5.38 -3.88
CA MET A 156 12.69 5.36 -3.79
C MET A 156 12.02 5.58 -5.13
N ASP A 157 12.63 6.39 -5.99
CA ASP A 157 12.12 6.65 -7.33
C ASP A 157 12.43 5.49 -8.30
N GLN A 158 13.16 4.48 -7.83
CA GLN A 158 13.79 3.45 -8.66
C GLN A 158 13.45 2.02 -8.23
N VAL A 159 13.05 1.84 -6.98
CA VAL A 159 12.48 0.59 -6.48
C VAL A 159 11.04 0.51 -7.00
N THR A 160 10.89 -0.13 -8.16
CA THR A 160 9.58 -0.53 -8.71
C THR A 160 9.21 -1.92 -8.20
N LEU A 161 7.92 -2.27 -8.27
CA LEU A 161 7.45 -3.62 -7.95
C LEU A 161 8.08 -4.71 -8.85
N GLU A 162 8.50 -4.33 -10.06
CA GLU A 162 9.12 -5.20 -11.05
C GLU A 162 10.61 -5.42 -10.78
N ASN A 163 11.34 -4.38 -10.33
CA ASN A 163 12.73 -4.49 -9.88
C ASN A 163 12.83 -5.08 -8.45
N TYR A 164 11.69 -5.19 -7.76
CA TYR A 164 11.53 -5.77 -6.43
C TYR A 164 12.00 -7.22 -6.44
N SER A 165 11.45 -8.09 -7.29
CA SER A 165 11.79 -9.52 -7.36
C SER A 165 13.29 -9.79 -7.59
N ALA A 166 13.96 -8.91 -8.33
CA ALA A 166 15.39 -9.00 -8.62
C ALA A 166 16.28 -8.67 -7.39
N LEU A 167 15.83 -7.81 -6.47
CA LEU A 167 16.50 -7.59 -5.18
C LEU A 167 16.41 -8.80 -4.22
N PHE A 168 15.48 -9.72 -4.50
CA PHE A 168 15.04 -10.81 -3.64
C PHE A 168 15.46 -12.21 -4.11
N GLU A 169 16.48 -12.34 -4.96
CA GLU A 169 16.93 -13.64 -5.48
C GLU A 169 17.36 -14.65 -4.39
N VAL A 170 17.68 -14.17 -3.18
CA VAL A 170 18.04 -15.03 -2.03
C VAL A 170 17.01 -14.85 -0.90
N ASP A 171 16.36 -15.94 -0.49
CA ASP A 171 15.33 -15.96 0.54
C ASP A 171 15.81 -15.33 1.87
N GLU A 172 17.04 -15.60 2.26
CA GLU A 172 17.67 -15.05 3.48
C GLU A 172 17.75 -13.51 3.45
N ARG A 173 17.90 -12.92 2.26
CA ARG A 173 18.01 -11.47 2.08
C ARG A 173 16.65 -10.78 2.03
N LYS A 174 15.58 -11.53 1.78
CA LYS A 174 14.22 -10.98 1.71
C LYS A 174 13.82 -10.29 3.00
N ILE A 175 14.02 -10.98 4.13
CA ILE A 175 13.68 -10.45 5.46
C ILE A 175 14.43 -9.15 5.77
N PHE A 176 15.73 -9.10 5.44
CA PHE A 176 16.54 -7.91 5.68
C PHE A 176 16.07 -6.72 4.84
N VAL A 177 15.94 -6.91 3.52
CA VAL A 177 15.48 -5.84 2.61
C VAL A 177 14.08 -5.37 3.01
N TRP A 178 13.20 -6.27 3.46
CA TRP A 178 11.88 -5.91 3.98
C TRP A 178 11.96 -4.99 5.20
N LYS A 179 12.86 -5.28 6.15
CA LYS A 179 13.08 -4.43 7.32
C LYS A 179 13.55 -3.02 6.93
N CYS A 180 14.45 -2.92 5.95
CA CYS A 180 14.90 -1.62 5.42
C CYS A 180 13.75 -0.84 4.77
N LEU A 181 12.92 -1.52 3.97
CA LEU A 181 11.80 -0.89 3.26
C LEU A 181 10.70 -0.45 4.22
N LYS A 182 10.43 -1.23 5.27
CA LYS A 182 9.48 -0.89 6.33
C LYS A 182 9.77 0.47 6.95
N GLU A 183 11.01 0.69 7.39
CA GLU A 183 11.40 1.95 8.03
C GLU A 183 11.36 3.14 7.09
N LYS A 184 11.55 2.89 5.80
CA LYS A 184 11.59 3.94 4.80
C LYS A 184 10.20 4.31 4.28
N PHE A 185 9.32 3.32 4.17
CA PHE A 185 7.96 3.45 3.65
C PHE A 185 6.91 3.25 4.74
N TYR A 186 7.26 3.60 5.98
CA TYR A 186 6.37 3.43 7.13
C TYR A 186 5.01 4.11 6.98
N TYR A 187 4.91 5.09 6.06
CA TYR A 187 3.70 5.85 5.74
C TYR A 187 2.95 5.36 4.49
N SER A 188 3.52 4.44 3.68
CA SER A 188 2.90 4.00 2.42
C SER A 188 2.18 2.67 2.60
N GLU A 189 0.84 2.76 2.62
CA GLU A 189 -0.08 1.63 2.68
C GLU A 189 0.16 0.64 1.53
N GLU A 190 0.46 1.12 0.31
CA GLU A 190 0.70 0.29 -0.87
C GLU A 190 1.87 -0.68 -0.68
N ILE A 191 2.89 -0.27 0.07
CA ILE A 191 4.08 -1.08 0.28
C ILE A 191 3.82 -2.11 1.37
N TYR A 192 3.07 -1.75 2.42
CA TYR A 192 2.60 -2.73 3.38
C TYR A 192 1.69 -3.79 2.75
N PHE A 193 0.84 -3.43 1.78
CA PHE A 193 0.05 -4.38 1.01
C PHE A 193 0.93 -5.47 0.38
N GLU A 194 1.93 -5.01 -0.36
CA GLU A 194 2.84 -5.88 -1.12
C GLU A 194 3.73 -6.70 -0.20
N LEU A 195 4.21 -6.11 0.90
CA LEU A 195 4.98 -6.79 1.94
C LEU A 195 4.16 -7.92 2.59
N ILE A 196 2.91 -7.66 2.97
CA ILE A 196 2.04 -8.67 3.58
C ILE A 196 1.68 -9.77 2.57
N ARG A 197 1.49 -9.42 1.29
CA ARG A 197 1.26 -10.39 0.22
C ARG A 197 2.44 -11.35 0.05
N MET A 198 3.67 -10.84 0.17
CA MET A 198 4.89 -11.64 0.04
C MET A 198 5.23 -12.43 1.32
N ALA A 199 4.90 -11.89 2.50
CA ALA A 199 5.23 -12.47 3.80
C ALA A 199 4.05 -12.35 4.79
N PRO A 200 3.06 -13.27 4.74
CA PRO A 200 1.84 -13.16 5.54
C PRO A 200 2.03 -13.12 7.07
N ASN A 201 3.15 -13.63 7.59
CA ASN A 201 3.46 -13.63 9.03
C ASN A 201 3.82 -12.22 9.56
N PHE A 202 4.03 -11.25 8.66
CA PHE A 202 4.47 -9.89 8.99
C PHE A 202 3.34 -8.97 9.46
N VAL A 203 2.10 -9.46 9.41
CA VAL A 203 0.91 -8.70 9.76
C VAL A 203 1.01 -8.07 11.17
N VAL A 204 1.44 -8.84 12.16
CA VAL A 204 1.56 -8.36 13.56
C VAL A 204 2.60 -7.23 13.68
N GLU A 205 3.74 -7.37 13.01
CA GLU A 205 4.81 -6.36 13.01
C GLU A 205 4.46 -5.10 12.21
N ALA A 206 3.62 -5.21 11.17
CA ALA A 206 3.15 -4.09 10.36
C ALA A 206 2.16 -3.21 11.14
N ILE A 207 1.28 -3.84 11.94
CA ILE A 207 0.35 -3.11 12.80
C ILE A 207 1.11 -2.35 13.90
N PHE A 208 2.12 -2.99 14.52
CA PHE A 208 2.92 -2.36 15.56
C PHE A 208 3.58 -1.06 15.08
N CYS A 209 4.19 -1.03 13.89
CA CYS A 209 4.83 0.18 13.39
C CYS A 209 3.88 1.33 13.05
N ASN A 210 2.61 1.05 12.73
CA ASN A 210 1.62 2.08 12.45
C ASN A 210 0.96 2.64 13.71
N SER A 211 1.15 2.01 14.87
CA SER A 211 0.68 2.54 16.16
C SER A 211 1.48 3.75 16.65
N PHE A 212 2.64 4.04 16.03
CA PHE A 212 3.56 5.11 16.46
C PHE A 212 3.34 6.47 15.76
N VAL A 213 2.45 6.58 14.77
CA VAL A 213 2.48 7.72 13.84
C VAL A 213 1.17 8.51 13.83
N ASP A 214 1.12 9.56 14.64
CA ASP A 214 0.29 10.74 14.43
C ASP A 214 1.27 11.87 14.04
N HIS A 215 1.73 11.85 12.78
CA HIS A 215 2.66 12.88 12.28
C HIS A 215 1.84 14.08 11.79
N ASP A 216 1.75 15.11 12.61
CA ASP A 216 1.26 16.42 12.17
C ASP A 216 2.42 17.15 11.48
N GLU A 217 2.42 17.10 10.14
CA GLU A 217 3.50 17.49 9.22
C GLU A 217 4.03 18.92 9.40
N HIS A 218 3.30 19.78 10.12
CA HIS A 218 3.57 21.23 10.18
C HIS A 218 3.92 21.71 11.58
N SER A 219 4.10 20.80 12.52
CA SER A 219 4.37 21.14 13.89
C SER A 219 5.86 20.96 14.22
N ASN A 220 6.53 22.06 14.57
CA ASN A 220 7.86 22.03 15.22
C ASN A 220 7.79 21.45 16.65
N THR A 221 6.65 20.88 17.04
CA THR A 221 6.46 20.26 18.35
C THR A 221 7.19 18.94 18.44
N GLU A 222 7.51 18.56 19.67
CA GLU A 222 8.13 17.28 20.02
C GLU A 222 7.39 16.13 19.33
N CYS A 223 8.12 15.33 18.53
CA CYS A 223 7.59 14.08 18.00
C CYS A 223 7.40 13.13 19.17
N ILE A 224 6.18 13.09 19.71
CA ILE A 224 5.84 12.23 20.83
C ILE A 224 5.56 10.84 20.26
N LEU A 225 6.52 9.92 20.45
CA LEU A 225 6.30 8.48 20.29
C LEU A 225 5.42 8.00 21.46
N GLN A 226 4.14 8.34 21.42
CA GLN A 226 3.17 7.74 22.33
C GLN A 226 2.82 6.36 21.78
N ASN A 227 2.99 5.33 22.61
CA ASN A 227 2.27 4.07 22.46
C ASN A 227 0.78 4.39 22.62
N ARG A 228 0.13 4.88 21.55
CA ARG A 228 -1.32 5.06 21.58
C ARG A 228 -1.91 3.68 21.36
N GLU A 229 -2.19 3.00 22.47
CA GLU A 229 -3.12 1.89 22.47
C GLU A 229 -4.42 2.37 21.80
N ASN A 230 -4.74 1.81 20.64
CA ASN A 230 -6.09 1.80 20.04
C ASN A 230 -6.69 3.13 19.56
N THR A 231 -5.91 4.14 19.15
CA THR A 231 -6.49 5.19 18.29
C THR A 231 -6.57 4.68 16.85
N PHE A 232 -7.78 4.54 16.32
CA PHE A 232 -8.02 4.14 14.94
C PHE A 232 -7.51 5.22 13.97
N THR A 233 -6.24 5.15 13.58
CA THR A 233 -5.63 6.03 12.58
C THR A 233 -6.04 5.61 11.16
N ARG A 234 -5.76 6.46 10.16
CA ARG A 234 -5.96 6.10 8.74
C ARG A 234 -5.19 4.83 8.35
N ALA A 235 -3.99 4.63 8.90
CA ALA A 235 -3.22 3.41 8.70
C ALA A 235 -3.93 2.17 9.30
N ASN A 236 -4.53 2.29 10.49
CA ASN A 236 -5.30 1.19 11.08
C ASN A 236 -6.51 0.81 10.22
N PHE A 237 -7.16 1.77 9.55
CA PHE A 237 -8.23 1.49 8.59
C PHE A 237 -7.76 0.63 7.41
N PHE A 238 -6.60 0.94 6.83
CA PHE A 238 -6.01 0.15 5.75
C PHE A 238 -5.73 -1.30 6.19
N PHE A 239 -5.20 -1.52 7.39
CA PHE A 239 -4.97 -2.89 7.90
C PHE A 239 -6.27 -3.65 8.17
N VAL A 240 -7.37 -2.99 8.57
CA VAL A 240 -8.70 -3.63 8.63
C VAL A 240 -9.10 -4.16 7.26
N LEU A 241 -9.02 -3.30 6.24
CA LEU A 241 -9.40 -3.65 4.87
C LEU A 241 -8.55 -4.79 4.33
N LEU A 242 -7.25 -4.75 4.61
CA LEU A 242 -6.31 -5.78 4.20
C LEU A 242 -6.57 -7.12 4.89
N GLY A 243 -6.89 -7.12 6.19
CA GLY A 243 -7.27 -8.33 6.92
C GLY A 243 -8.52 -8.99 6.36
N ALA A 244 -9.53 -8.19 6.04
CA ALA A 244 -10.74 -8.66 5.38
C ALA A 244 -10.46 -9.22 3.98
N TYR A 245 -9.63 -8.53 3.18
CA TYR A 245 -9.24 -8.97 1.83
C TYR A 245 -8.50 -10.31 1.85
N LEU A 246 -7.53 -10.48 2.75
CA LEU A 246 -6.73 -11.70 2.87
C LEU A 246 -7.43 -12.84 3.62
N ASN A 247 -8.66 -12.63 4.07
CA ASN A 247 -9.40 -13.51 4.96
C ASN A 247 -8.59 -13.94 6.20
N LYS A 248 -7.79 -13.01 6.74
CA LYS A 248 -6.97 -13.23 7.94
C LYS A 248 -7.74 -12.73 9.16
N ILE A 249 -8.46 -13.64 9.80
CA ILE A 249 -9.32 -13.37 10.96
C ILE A 249 -8.51 -12.68 12.07
N ASP A 250 -7.26 -13.09 12.30
CA ASP A 250 -6.38 -12.52 13.33
C ASP A 250 -6.15 -11.01 13.16
N LEU A 251 -6.14 -10.51 11.92
CA LEU A 251 -5.93 -9.09 11.61
C LEU A 251 -7.18 -8.24 11.86
N ALA A 252 -8.35 -8.80 11.53
CA ALA A 252 -9.63 -8.19 11.90
C ALA A 252 -9.82 -8.25 13.43
N SER A 253 -9.54 -9.41 14.03
CA SER A 253 -9.52 -9.66 15.47
C SER A 253 -8.60 -8.71 16.22
N TYR A 254 -7.42 -8.35 15.69
CA TYR A 254 -6.56 -7.36 16.34
C TYR A 254 -7.25 -6.00 16.53
N ILE A 255 -8.04 -5.58 15.55
CA ILE A 255 -8.68 -4.25 15.53
C ILE A 255 -10.05 -4.28 16.23
N PHE A 256 -10.76 -5.40 16.16
CA PHE A 256 -12.02 -5.61 16.89
C PHE A 256 -11.80 -6.19 18.30
N LYS A 257 -10.55 -6.44 18.71
CA LYS A 257 -10.11 -7.32 19.83
C LYS A 257 -10.42 -8.80 19.56
N GLU A 258 -9.46 -9.67 19.85
CA GLU A 258 -9.47 -11.13 19.54
C GLU A 258 -10.69 -11.87 20.11
N ASN A 259 -11.28 -11.30 21.15
CA ASN A 259 -12.47 -11.80 21.81
C ASN A 259 -13.80 -11.43 21.13
N PHE A 260 -13.82 -10.53 20.14
CA PHE A 260 -15.09 -9.99 19.60
C PHE A 260 -15.91 -11.04 18.86
N LEU A 261 -15.28 -11.76 17.92
CA LEU A 261 -15.96 -12.79 17.14
C LEU A 261 -16.14 -14.10 17.92
N SER A 262 -15.24 -14.41 18.86
CA SER A 262 -15.32 -15.61 19.71
C SER A 262 -16.38 -15.47 20.80
N ASN A 263 -16.59 -14.26 21.34
CA ASN A 263 -17.68 -13.95 22.28
C ASN A 263 -19.04 -13.89 21.59
N TRP A 264 -19.07 -13.66 20.27
CA TRP A 264 -20.28 -13.80 19.47
C TRP A 264 -20.59 -15.27 19.18
N LYS A 265 -20.81 -16.05 20.25
CA LYS A 265 -21.35 -17.40 20.11
C LYS A 265 -22.74 -17.29 19.50
N ILE A 266 -22.94 -18.00 18.39
CA ILE A 266 -24.25 -18.21 17.77
C ILE A 266 -24.99 -19.21 18.67
N GLY A 267 -25.48 -18.72 19.81
CA GLY A 267 -26.44 -19.47 20.61
C GLY A 267 -27.79 -19.37 19.92
N GLU A 268 -28.22 -20.42 19.24
CA GLU A 268 -29.62 -20.60 18.88
C GLU A 268 -30.42 -20.80 20.18
N GLY A 269 -30.95 -19.73 20.78
CA GLY A 269 -31.99 -19.90 21.80
C GLY A 269 -32.06 -18.86 22.92
N ASP A 270 -30.95 -18.24 23.34
CA ASP A 270 -31.00 -17.33 24.48
C ASP A 270 -31.21 -15.88 24.06
N SER A 271 -32.43 -15.40 24.29
CA SER A 271 -32.93 -14.05 24.00
C SER A 271 -32.42 -12.97 24.96
N ARG A 272 -31.48 -13.30 25.86
CA ARG A 272 -30.83 -12.31 26.73
C ARG A 272 -29.57 -11.79 26.06
N PRO A 273 -29.38 -10.46 25.97
CA PRO A 273 -28.12 -9.92 25.52
C PRO A 273 -27.05 -10.28 26.55
N ASP A 274 -26.11 -11.14 26.16
CA ASP A 274 -24.92 -11.44 26.94
C ASP A 274 -24.26 -10.11 27.33
N THR A 275 -23.97 -9.90 28.61
CA THR A 275 -23.26 -8.70 29.09
C THR A 275 -21.97 -8.45 28.31
N ALA A 276 -21.31 -9.52 27.86
CA ALA A 276 -20.16 -9.47 26.96
C ALA A 276 -20.46 -8.83 25.59
N LYS A 277 -21.63 -9.10 24.99
CA LYS A 277 -22.05 -8.51 23.71
C LYS A 277 -22.31 -7.01 23.85
N ILE A 278 -22.99 -6.60 24.93
CA ILE A 278 -23.26 -5.17 25.20
C ILE A 278 -21.95 -4.42 25.42
N ALA A 279 -21.03 -4.98 26.19
CA ALA A 279 -19.70 -4.39 26.42
C ALA A 279 -18.93 -4.23 25.10
N ALA A 280 -18.91 -5.27 24.26
CA ALA A 280 -18.22 -5.24 22.97
C ALA A 280 -18.81 -4.18 22.00
N ILE A 281 -20.14 -4.05 21.95
CA ILE A 281 -20.83 -3.03 21.16
C ILE A 281 -20.54 -1.62 21.70
N GLY A 282 -20.47 -1.46 23.03
CA GLY A 282 -20.09 -0.22 23.70
C GLY A 282 -18.67 0.21 23.33
N ASP A 283 -17.70 -0.70 23.45
CA ASP A 283 -16.31 -0.48 23.06
C ASP A 283 -16.20 0.02 21.61
N LEU A 284 -16.90 -0.62 20.66
CA LEU A 284 -16.88 -0.18 19.26
C LEU A 284 -17.45 1.22 19.06
N LYS A 285 -18.53 1.54 19.77
CA LYS A 285 -19.15 2.87 19.68
C LYS A 285 -18.17 3.95 20.11
N ASP A 286 -17.41 3.69 21.18
CA ASP A 286 -16.42 4.63 21.71
C ASP A 286 -15.18 4.70 20.80
N SER A 287 -14.68 3.55 20.31
CA SER A 287 -13.56 3.50 19.36
C SER A 287 -13.83 4.26 18.05
N PHE A 288 -15.08 4.27 17.58
CA PHE A 288 -15.46 4.92 16.33
C PHE A 288 -16.05 6.33 16.48
N ARG A 289 -16.08 6.90 17.69
CA ARG A 289 -16.73 8.19 17.95
C ARG A 289 -16.12 9.35 17.16
N GLY A 290 -14.82 9.31 16.87
CA GLY A 290 -14.10 10.33 16.11
C GLY A 290 -14.03 10.11 14.60
N ILE A 291 -14.58 9.01 14.08
CA ILE A 291 -14.43 8.64 12.67
C ILE A 291 -15.57 9.24 11.83
N ARG A 292 -15.23 9.77 10.65
CA ARG A 292 -16.24 10.21 9.66
C ARG A 292 -17.19 9.05 9.33
N ILE A 293 -18.50 9.34 9.27
CA ILE A 293 -19.57 8.34 9.10
C ILE A 293 -19.30 7.38 7.92
N ARG A 294 -18.79 7.88 6.78
CA ARG A 294 -18.44 7.04 5.62
C ARG A 294 -17.35 6.01 5.92
N ASN A 295 -16.30 6.41 6.63
CA ASN A 295 -15.20 5.49 6.99
C ASN A 295 -15.71 4.45 7.99
N LYS A 296 -16.55 4.87 8.94
CA LYS A 296 -17.22 3.96 9.87
C LYS A 296 -18.07 2.92 9.14
N ASP A 297 -18.85 3.33 8.13
CA ASP A 297 -19.65 2.42 7.32
C ASP A 297 -18.78 1.39 6.57
N LEU A 298 -17.67 1.82 5.97
CA LEU A 298 -16.74 0.91 5.31
C LEU A 298 -16.18 -0.15 6.28
N VAL A 299 -15.76 0.25 7.48
CA VAL A 299 -15.29 -0.70 8.50
C VAL A 299 -16.35 -1.77 8.79
N TYR A 300 -17.62 -1.36 8.98
CA TYR A 300 -18.70 -2.31 9.25
C TYR A 300 -19.05 -3.19 8.07
N ILE A 301 -18.95 -2.69 6.83
CA ILE A 301 -19.16 -3.49 5.62
C ILE A 301 -18.13 -4.62 5.56
N HIS A 302 -16.85 -4.30 5.72
CA HIS A 302 -15.78 -5.32 5.71
C HIS A 302 -15.86 -6.27 6.89
N PHE A 303 -16.26 -5.78 8.06
CA PHE A 303 -16.52 -6.63 9.22
C PHE A 303 -17.64 -7.64 8.94
N LEU A 304 -18.77 -7.17 8.42
CA LEU A 304 -19.91 -8.02 8.07
C LEU A 304 -19.56 -9.01 6.95
N ASP A 305 -18.83 -8.58 5.92
CA ASP A 305 -18.32 -9.44 4.85
C ASP A 305 -17.44 -10.58 5.40
N THR A 306 -16.56 -10.25 6.36
CA THR A 306 -15.71 -11.24 7.03
C THR A 306 -16.53 -12.24 7.84
N VAL A 307 -17.58 -11.77 8.53
CA VAL A 307 -18.52 -12.66 9.25
C VAL A 307 -19.26 -13.57 8.28
N PHE A 308 -19.74 -13.03 7.16
CA PHE A 308 -20.43 -13.80 6.13
C PHE A 308 -19.52 -14.89 5.53
N LYS A 309 -18.30 -14.53 5.12
CA LYS A 309 -17.32 -15.47 4.54
C LYS A 309 -16.93 -16.59 5.49
N ASN A 310 -16.77 -16.29 6.78
CA ASN A 310 -16.24 -17.26 7.75
C ASN A 310 -17.33 -18.04 8.51
N LYS A 311 -18.50 -17.44 8.77
CA LYS A 311 -19.56 -18.02 9.60
C LYS A 311 -20.90 -18.15 8.89
N GLY A 312 -21.00 -17.72 7.63
CA GLY A 312 -22.21 -17.81 6.81
C GLY A 312 -23.28 -16.77 7.14
N ILE A 313 -24.41 -16.88 6.43
CA ILE A 313 -25.48 -15.88 6.45
C ILE A 313 -26.14 -15.71 7.83
N SER A 314 -26.31 -16.79 8.59
CA SER A 314 -27.07 -16.76 9.84
C SER A 314 -26.33 -15.91 10.89
N ALA A 315 -25.00 -16.07 10.93
CA ALA A 315 -24.12 -15.24 11.73
C ALA A 315 -24.15 -13.78 11.28
N PHE A 316 -24.04 -13.56 9.97
CA PHE A 316 -24.10 -12.23 9.37
C PHE A 316 -25.39 -11.48 9.73
N ARG A 317 -26.57 -12.11 9.58
CA ARG A 317 -27.88 -11.54 9.94
C ARG A 317 -27.99 -11.25 11.43
N CYS A 318 -27.42 -12.12 12.28
CA CYS A 318 -27.37 -11.92 13.72
C CYS A 318 -26.56 -10.66 14.07
N VAL A 319 -25.33 -10.57 13.55
CA VAL A 319 -24.44 -9.43 13.77
C VAL A 319 -25.04 -8.13 13.22
N PHE A 320 -25.62 -8.15 12.01
CA PHE A 320 -26.29 -6.98 11.44
C PHE A 320 -27.43 -6.47 12.32
N ARG A 321 -28.27 -7.38 12.86
CA ARG A 321 -29.40 -7.03 13.73
C ARG A 321 -28.95 -6.27 14.98
N ASP A 322 -27.83 -6.68 15.55
CA ASP A 322 -27.31 -6.10 16.79
C ASP A 322 -26.55 -4.79 16.52
N LEU A 323 -25.91 -4.66 15.35
CA LEU A 323 -25.20 -3.45 14.94
C LEU A 323 -26.10 -2.42 14.26
N LYS A 324 -27.34 -2.79 13.89
CA LYS A 324 -28.23 -1.96 13.03
C LYS A 324 -28.40 -0.54 13.52
N ASP A 325 -28.31 -0.28 14.83
CA ASP A 325 -28.48 1.04 15.43
C ASP A 325 -27.21 1.91 15.37
N LEU A 326 -26.04 1.28 15.29
CA LEU A 326 -24.73 1.95 15.24
C LEU A 326 -24.21 2.24 13.83
N ILE A 327 -24.67 1.47 12.84
CA ILE A 327 -24.25 1.57 11.44
C ILE A 327 -24.97 2.69 10.70
N GLY A 328 -24.26 3.29 9.73
CA GLY A 328 -24.80 4.27 8.81
C GLY A 328 -25.40 3.64 7.55
N PRO A 329 -25.85 4.49 6.61
CA PRO A 329 -26.73 4.06 5.53
C PRO A 329 -26.05 3.13 4.51
N LEU A 330 -24.75 3.28 4.24
CA LEU A 330 -24.09 2.47 3.22
C LEU A 330 -24.03 0.99 3.61
N VAL A 331 -23.99 0.70 4.92
CA VAL A 331 -24.03 -0.67 5.43
C VAL A 331 -25.38 -1.34 5.14
N PHE A 332 -26.49 -0.61 5.25
CA PHE A 332 -27.81 -1.14 4.89
C PHE A 332 -27.90 -1.46 3.40
N TYR A 333 -27.33 -0.60 2.55
CA TYR A 333 -27.29 -0.85 1.11
C TYR A 333 -26.49 -2.12 0.79
N TYR A 334 -25.28 -2.25 1.36
CA TYR A 334 -24.45 -3.45 1.20
C TYR A 334 -25.16 -4.72 1.67
N VAL A 335 -25.78 -4.70 2.86
CA VAL A 335 -26.51 -5.85 3.41
C VAL A 335 -27.68 -6.25 2.52
N ALA A 336 -28.44 -5.28 2.01
CA ALA A 336 -29.54 -5.53 1.10
C ALA A 336 -29.05 -6.18 -0.21
N GLN A 337 -27.98 -5.65 -0.80
CA GLN A 337 -27.38 -6.20 -2.02
C GLN A 337 -26.88 -7.63 -1.80
N LEU A 338 -26.16 -7.89 -0.71
CA LEU A 338 -25.65 -9.23 -0.39
C LEU A 338 -26.79 -10.24 -0.28
N GLU A 339 -27.85 -9.91 0.46
CA GLU A 339 -29.04 -10.76 0.60
C GLU A 339 -29.72 -11.02 -0.75
N TYR A 340 -29.81 -10.01 -1.61
CA TYR A 340 -30.35 -10.15 -2.96
C TYR A 340 -29.49 -11.05 -3.84
N TYR A 341 -28.17 -10.86 -3.88
CA TYR A 341 -27.31 -11.64 -4.75
C TYR A 341 -27.15 -13.10 -4.28
N VAL A 342 -27.25 -13.35 -2.97
CA VAL A 342 -27.16 -14.71 -2.42
C VAL A 342 -28.48 -15.48 -2.60
N TYR A 343 -29.64 -14.85 -2.40
CA TYR A 343 -30.95 -15.54 -2.38
C TYR A 343 -31.92 -15.18 -3.51
N GLY A 344 -31.64 -14.10 -4.25
CA GLY A 344 -32.55 -13.56 -5.27
C GLY A 344 -33.81 -12.90 -4.72
N ASP A 345 -33.93 -12.73 -3.39
CA ASP A 345 -35.17 -12.22 -2.78
C ASP A 345 -35.23 -10.69 -2.76
N VAL A 346 -35.98 -10.14 -3.72
CA VAL A 346 -36.26 -8.70 -3.82
C VAL A 346 -36.98 -8.15 -2.58
N ASN A 347 -37.80 -8.95 -1.90
CA ASN A 347 -38.55 -8.48 -0.74
C ASN A 347 -37.62 -8.25 0.45
N VAL A 348 -36.64 -9.14 0.67
CA VAL A 348 -35.62 -8.95 1.70
C VAL A 348 -34.79 -7.70 1.41
N PHE A 349 -34.34 -7.53 0.16
CA PHE A 349 -33.66 -6.31 -0.28
C PHE A 349 -34.45 -5.05 0.07
N VAL A 350 -35.72 -4.99 -0.35
CA VAL A 350 -36.61 -3.85 -0.11
C VAL A 350 -36.82 -3.62 1.39
N ASN A 351 -37.03 -4.67 2.18
CA ASN A 351 -37.24 -4.55 3.62
C ASN A 351 -36.01 -3.97 4.34
N VAL A 352 -34.81 -4.41 3.97
CA VAL A 352 -33.55 -3.86 4.53
C VAL A 352 -33.35 -2.41 4.09
N MET A 353 -33.63 -2.09 2.83
CA MET A 353 -33.53 -0.72 2.32
C MET A 353 -34.55 0.23 2.97
N LEU A 354 -35.78 -0.23 3.23
CA LEU A 354 -36.80 0.52 3.97
C LEU A 354 -36.42 0.72 5.44
N LEU A 355 -35.76 -0.27 6.05
CA LEU A 355 -35.22 -0.12 7.40
C LEU A 355 -34.13 0.96 7.45
N GLY A 356 -33.22 0.95 6.47
CA GLY A 356 -32.16 1.95 6.36
C GLY A 356 -32.66 3.34 5.97
N SER A 357 -33.70 3.45 5.14
CA SER A 357 -34.23 4.75 4.67
C SER A 357 -34.84 5.59 5.80
N LYS A 358 -35.31 4.93 6.87
CA LYS A 358 -35.71 5.60 8.13
C LYS A 358 -34.56 6.40 8.75
N LYS A 359 -33.30 5.97 8.54
CA LYS A 359 -32.10 6.68 9.00
C LYS A 359 -31.56 7.68 7.99
N SER A 360 -31.62 7.36 6.70
CA SER A 360 -31.12 8.24 5.65
C SER A 360 -31.95 8.16 4.39
N ARG A 361 -32.50 9.31 3.97
CA ARG A 361 -33.24 9.45 2.71
C ARG A 361 -32.38 9.19 1.47
N SER A 362 -31.05 9.22 1.56
CA SER A 362 -30.17 8.89 0.43
C SER A 362 -30.38 7.46 -0.08
N LEU A 363 -30.80 6.53 0.80
CA LEU A 363 -31.06 5.14 0.45
C LEU A 363 -32.30 4.97 -0.43
N GLU A 364 -33.24 5.90 -0.39
CA GLU A 364 -34.42 5.88 -1.27
C GLU A 364 -33.99 5.91 -2.74
N THR A 365 -33.05 6.80 -3.08
CA THR A 365 -32.50 6.94 -4.43
C THR A 365 -31.72 5.69 -4.84
N TYR A 366 -30.88 5.16 -3.94
CA TYR A 366 -30.14 3.92 -4.20
C TYR A 366 -31.06 2.72 -4.43
N MET A 367 -32.14 2.61 -3.65
CA MET A 367 -33.12 1.54 -3.82
C MET A 367 -33.81 1.63 -5.18
N ILE A 368 -34.26 2.82 -5.58
CA ILE A 368 -34.91 3.03 -6.88
C ILE A 368 -33.96 2.67 -8.02
N LYS A 369 -32.71 3.16 -7.97
CA LYS A 369 -31.68 2.85 -8.96
C LYS A 369 -31.45 1.34 -9.06
N PHE A 370 -31.30 0.66 -7.93
CA PHE A 370 -31.08 -0.79 -7.89
C PHE A 370 -32.25 -1.56 -8.52
N LEU A 371 -33.50 -1.20 -8.17
CA LEU A 371 -34.69 -1.85 -8.70
C LEU A 371 -34.84 -1.66 -10.22
N VAL A 372 -34.53 -0.47 -10.74
CA VAL A 372 -34.51 -0.21 -12.18
C VAL A 372 -33.47 -1.10 -12.88
N ASN A 373 -32.24 -1.12 -12.36
CA ASN A 373 -31.15 -1.91 -12.94
C ASN A 373 -31.43 -3.42 -12.95
N HIS A 374 -32.23 -3.92 -11.99
CA HIS A 374 -32.61 -5.33 -11.89
C HIS A 374 -33.99 -5.63 -12.49
N ARG A 375 -34.49 -4.77 -13.39
CA ARG A 375 -35.76 -4.95 -14.13
C ARG A 375 -37.01 -5.05 -13.24
N GLN A 376 -36.95 -4.50 -12.02
CA GLN A 376 -38.07 -4.42 -11.08
C GLN A 376 -38.82 -3.08 -11.24
N GLU A 377 -39.20 -2.73 -12.47
CA GLU A 377 -39.75 -1.40 -12.79
C GLU A 377 -41.02 -1.05 -12.02
N ASN A 378 -41.93 -2.02 -11.84
CA ASN A 378 -43.18 -1.79 -11.12
C ASN A 378 -42.93 -1.45 -9.64
N LEU A 379 -41.96 -2.12 -9.02
CA LEU A 379 -41.53 -1.81 -7.67
C LEU A 379 -40.78 -0.47 -7.62
N ALA A 380 -39.91 -0.19 -8.60
CA ALA A 380 -39.24 1.10 -8.70
C ALA A 380 -40.23 2.27 -8.82
N ARG A 381 -41.28 2.13 -9.66
CA ARG A 381 -42.39 3.10 -9.77
C ARG A 381 -43.15 3.26 -8.47
N LYS A 382 -43.52 2.14 -7.83
CA LYS A 382 -44.23 2.14 -6.53
C LYS A 382 -43.43 2.91 -5.47
N TYR A 383 -42.16 2.58 -5.31
CA TYR A 383 -41.32 3.19 -4.28
C TYR A 383 -40.89 4.61 -4.63
N ALA A 384 -40.64 4.93 -5.90
CA ALA A 384 -40.39 6.32 -6.32
C ALA A 384 -41.61 7.22 -6.07
N ALA A 385 -42.83 6.72 -6.28
CA ALA A 385 -44.04 7.43 -5.91
C ALA A 385 -44.17 7.60 -4.40
N TYR A 386 -43.88 6.53 -3.63
CA TYR A 386 -43.93 6.54 -2.17
C TYR A 386 -42.96 7.56 -1.54
N PHE A 387 -41.73 7.67 -2.03
CA PHE A 387 -40.74 8.63 -1.51
C PHE A 387 -40.82 10.03 -2.15
N GLY A 388 -41.69 10.25 -3.14
CA GLY A 388 -41.71 11.50 -3.91
C GLY A 388 -40.46 11.72 -4.78
N ARG A 389 -39.80 10.64 -5.23
CA ARG A 389 -38.57 10.64 -6.05
C ARG A 389 -38.85 10.34 -7.53
N ARG A 390 -39.93 10.89 -8.07
CA ARG A 390 -40.37 10.63 -9.47
C ARG A 390 -39.34 11.08 -10.51
N GLU A 391 -38.61 12.16 -10.23
CA GLU A 391 -37.57 12.69 -11.13
C GLU A 391 -36.35 11.77 -11.21
N ALA A 392 -35.90 11.22 -10.08
CA ALA A 392 -34.81 10.26 -10.05
C ALA A 392 -35.16 8.99 -10.85
N LEU A 393 -36.40 8.48 -10.72
CA LEU A 393 -36.88 7.36 -11.53
C LEU A 393 -36.86 7.70 -13.03
N ARG A 394 -37.30 8.91 -13.42
CA ARG A 394 -37.24 9.34 -14.84
C ARG A 394 -35.82 9.36 -15.36
N GLN A 395 -34.87 9.89 -14.59
CA GLN A 395 -33.44 9.90 -14.95
C GLN A 395 -32.90 8.48 -15.15
N TYR A 396 -33.19 7.55 -14.24
CA TYR A 396 -32.70 6.18 -14.34
C TYR A 396 -33.36 5.38 -15.47
N LEU A 397 -34.68 5.53 -15.66
CA LEU A 397 -35.36 4.91 -16.79
C LEU A 397 -34.88 5.47 -18.13
N TYR A 398 -34.63 6.78 -18.21
CA TYR A 398 -34.12 7.43 -19.42
C TYR A 398 -32.75 6.86 -19.84
N LEU A 399 -31.81 6.74 -18.88
CA LEU A 399 -30.51 6.12 -19.11
C LEU A 399 -30.63 4.67 -19.59
N TYR A 400 -31.55 3.91 -18.97
CA TYR A 400 -31.80 2.51 -19.33
C TYR A 400 -32.54 2.34 -20.68
N THR A 401 -33.26 3.35 -21.16
CA THR A 401 -33.92 3.31 -22.49
C THR A 401 -33.00 3.74 -23.64
N PHE A 402 -31.94 4.50 -23.38
CA PHE A 402 -31.00 4.95 -24.40
C PHE A 402 -29.84 3.98 -24.66
N GLU A 403 -29.39 3.22 -23.66
CA GLU A 403 -28.35 2.18 -23.84
C GLU A 403 -28.75 1.00 -24.76
N PRO A 404 -30.01 0.52 -24.80
CA PRO A 404 -30.43 -0.53 -25.73
C PRO A 404 -30.63 0.00 -27.16
N GLN A 405 -31.04 1.26 -27.34
CA GLN A 405 -31.36 1.81 -28.66
C GLN A 405 -30.13 2.22 -29.48
N SER A 406 -28.98 2.45 -28.84
CA SER A 406 -27.72 2.69 -29.55
C SER A 406 -27.14 1.44 -30.24
N ALA A 407 -27.67 0.24 -29.98
CA ALA A 407 -27.27 -0.97 -30.67
C ALA A 407 -28.07 -1.27 -31.96
N GLU A 408 -29.21 -0.60 -32.17
CA GLU A 408 -30.14 -0.94 -33.26
C GLU A 408 -30.46 0.21 -34.24
N ASN A 409 -30.00 1.44 -34.01
CA ASN A 409 -30.28 2.59 -34.89
C ASN A 409 -29.02 3.39 -35.27
N GLU A 410 -28.35 2.99 -36.35
CA GLU A 410 -27.18 3.70 -36.91
C GLU A 410 -27.52 5.03 -37.65
N ASN A 411 -28.80 5.38 -37.86
CA ASN A 411 -29.18 6.47 -38.78
C ASN A 411 -29.96 7.65 -38.17
N ALA A 412 -30.04 7.79 -36.83
CA ALA A 412 -30.69 8.96 -36.24
C ALA A 412 -29.70 10.15 -36.12
N THR A 413 -30.01 11.24 -36.82
CA THR A 413 -29.24 12.50 -36.81
C THR A 413 -29.23 13.15 -35.42
N ARG A 414 -28.05 13.14 -34.78
CA ARG A 414 -27.77 13.78 -33.49
C ARG A 414 -27.95 15.30 -33.57
N THR A 415 -28.92 15.84 -32.84
CA THR A 415 -28.95 17.28 -32.48
C THR A 415 -29.30 17.43 -31.01
N GLU A 416 -28.32 17.10 -30.17
CA GLU A 416 -28.01 17.72 -28.87
C GLU A 416 -26.88 16.88 -28.27
N SER A 417 -25.74 17.52 -27.94
CA SER A 417 -24.60 16.77 -27.44
C SER A 417 -24.82 16.43 -25.97
N LEU A 418 -24.49 15.19 -25.58
CA LEU A 418 -24.57 14.70 -24.20
C LEU A 418 -23.82 15.60 -23.20
N ASN A 419 -22.84 16.40 -23.69
CA ASN A 419 -22.08 17.34 -22.89
C ASN A 419 -22.90 18.55 -22.43
N ASP A 420 -23.95 18.95 -23.16
CA ASP A 420 -24.75 20.14 -22.82
C ASP A 420 -25.72 19.88 -21.64
N PHE A 421 -26.00 18.61 -21.33
CA PHE A 421 -26.90 18.21 -20.24
C PHE A 421 -26.20 18.07 -18.88
N TYR A 422 -24.92 17.69 -18.84
CA TYR A 422 -24.20 17.37 -17.60
C TYR A 422 -23.65 18.59 -16.84
N TYR A 423 -23.40 19.73 -17.50
CA TYR A 423 -22.67 20.85 -16.89
C TYR A 423 -23.53 21.99 -16.30
N LYS A 424 -24.88 21.86 -16.28
CA LYS A 424 -25.75 22.86 -15.63
C LYS A 424 -26.13 22.56 -14.18
N GLY A 425 -25.78 21.39 -13.64
CA GLY A 425 -26.05 21.04 -12.25
C GLY A 425 -24.85 21.34 -11.35
N GLY A 426 -24.95 22.36 -10.50
CA GLY A 426 -23.96 22.71 -9.47
C GLY A 426 -23.85 21.66 -8.36
N PHE A 427 -23.30 20.49 -8.68
CA PHE A 427 -22.82 19.51 -7.71
C PHE A 427 -21.30 19.55 -7.69
N GLU A 428 -20.74 20.31 -6.74
CA GLU A 428 -19.35 20.14 -6.34
C GLU A 428 -19.21 18.77 -5.68
N TYR A 429 -18.78 17.78 -6.43
CA TYR A 429 -18.11 16.64 -5.85
C TYR A 429 -16.73 17.13 -5.42
N GLU A 430 -16.39 17.05 -4.13
CA GLU A 430 -15.00 16.87 -3.75
C GLU A 430 -14.66 15.40 -4.00
N PRO A 431 -13.92 15.04 -5.07
CA PRO A 431 -13.44 13.69 -5.25
C PRO A 431 -12.46 13.36 -4.13
N PHE A 432 -12.71 12.28 -3.39
CA PHE A 432 -11.68 11.67 -2.57
C PHE A 432 -10.71 10.96 -3.53
N ILE A 433 -9.65 11.65 -3.94
CA ILE A 433 -8.58 11.04 -4.74
C ILE A 433 -7.54 10.48 -3.76
N LEU A 434 -7.58 9.17 -3.51
CA LEU A 434 -6.37 8.45 -3.10
C LEU A 434 -5.42 8.50 -4.31
N ARG A 435 -4.50 9.47 -4.31
CA ARG A 435 -3.47 9.59 -5.35
C ARG A 435 -2.42 8.50 -5.15
N SER A 436 -2.73 7.27 -5.54
CA SER A 436 -1.74 6.21 -5.69
C SER A 436 -0.99 6.42 -7.00
N LYS A 437 0.29 6.77 -6.92
CA LYS A 437 1.17 6.81 -8.09
C LYS A 437 1.62 5.37 -8.43
N GLY A 438 0.81 4.65 -9.20
CA GLY A 438 1.33 3.62 -10.11
C GLY A 438 1.24 2.14 -9.71
N ASN A 439 0.60 1.72 -8.62
CA ASN A 439 0.38 0.28 -8.37
C ASN A 439 -0.98 -0.16 -8.94
N LYS A 440 -0.98 -0.91 -10.06
CA LYS A 440 -2.22 -1.43 -10.69
C LYS A 440 -2.98 -2.39 -9.78
N ALA A 441 -2.29 -3.23 -9.01
CA ALA A 441 -2.89 -4.19 -8.08
C ALA A 441 -3.46 -3.51 -6.82
N PHE A 442 -2.78 -2.49 -6.28
CA PHE A 442 -3.36 -1.64 -5.23
C PHE A 442 -4.54 -0.84 -5.77
N ASN A 443 -4.43 -0.29 -6.97
CA ASN A 443 -5.56 0.38 -7.61
C ASN A 443 -6.70 -0.60 -7.91
N GLU A 444 -6.44 -1.86 -8.22
CA GLU A 444 -7.45 -2.91 -8.39
C GLU A 444 -8.03 -3.35 -7.03
N MET A 445 -7.24 -3.45 -5.97
CA MET A 445 -7.72 -3.65 -4.60
C MET A 445 -8.60 -2.46 -4.17
N VAL A 446 -8.14 -1.22 -4.32
CA VAL A 446 -8.92 -0.02 -4.03
C VAL A 446 -10.13 0.08 -4.94
N LYS A 447 -10.08 -0.35 -6.21
CA LYS A 447 -11.25 -0.42 -7.11
C LYS A 447 -12.25 -1.50 -6.69
N THR A 448 -11.78 -2.69 -6.30
CA THR A 448 -12.63 -3.78 -5.79
C THR A 448 -13.21 -3.44 -4.41
N LEU A 449 -12.50 -2.63 -3.61
CA LEU A 449 -12.97 -2.05 -2.34
C LEU A 449 -13.86 -0.81 -2.53
N GLU A 450 -13.64 0.00 -3.58
CA GLU A 450 -14.54 1.04 -4.08
C GLU A 450 -15.68 0.37 -4.84
N PHE A 451 -16.57 -0.32 -4.11
CA PHE A 451 -17.85 -0.85 -4.60
C PHE A 451 -17.91 -0.95 -6.14
N GLU A 452 -17.31 -1.99 -6.72
CA GLU A 452 -17.35 -2.20 -8.17
C GLU A 452 -18.79 -2.20 -8.70
N GLU A 453 -19.78 -2.47 -7.83
CA GLU A 453 -21.21 -2.42 -8.13
C GLU A 453 -21.89 -1.05 -7.92
N LEU A 454 -21.17 -0.03 -7.43
CA LEU A 454 -21.59 1.38 -7.50
C LEU A 454 -20.96 2.13 -8.68
N ARG A 455 -19.93 1.56 -9.31
CA ARG A 455 -19.56 1.93 -10.68
C ARG A 455 -20.57 1.29 -11.63
N LEU A 456 -21.62 2.06 -11.93
CA LEU A 456 -22.28 1.99 -13.22
C LEU A 456 -21.22 1.77 -14.30
N TYR A 457 -21.38 0.70 -15.07
CA TYR A 457 -20.77 0.44 -16.36
C TYR A 457 -19.84 1.55 -16.87
N LYS A 458 -18.52 1.31 -16.83
CA LYS A 458 -17.70 1.79 -17.94
C LYS A 458 -17.98 0.88 -19.12
N HIS A 459 -19.07 1.19 -19.82
CA HIS A 459 -19.39 0.64 -21.13
C HIS A 459 -18.22 0.85 -22.12
N SER A 460 -17.31 1.80 -21.84
CA SER A 460 -16.07 2.03 -22.59
C SER A 460 -15.03 0.91 -22.48
N LEU A 461 -14.92 0.20 -21.34
CA LEU A 461 -13.90 -0.83 -21.16
C LEU A 461 -14.33 -2.17 -21.76
N LEU A 462 -15.63 -2.46 -21.75
CA LEU A 462 -16.20 -3.62 -22.45
C LEU A 462 -16.20 -3.40 -23.97
N LEU A 463 -16.40 -2.15 -24.44
CA LEU A 463 -16.27 -1.78 -25.85
C LEU A 463 -14.80 -1.77 -26.31
N GLU A 464 -13.84 -1.32 -25.49
CA GLU A 464 -12.41 -1.46 -25.78
C GLU A 464 -11.98 -2.93 -25.84
N MET A 465 -12.41 -3.76 -24.88
CA MET A 465 -12.08 -5.19 -24.89
C MET A 465 -12.77 -5.96 -26.01
N MET A 466 -13.98 -5.57 -26.43
CA MET A 466 -14.67 -6.17 -27.59
C MET A 466 -14.16 -5.63 -28.93
N GLU A 467 -13.62 -4.41 -29.00
CA GLU A 467 -12.90 -3.90 -30.17
C GLU A 467 -11.52 -4.55 -30.31
N ASP A 468 -10.80 -4.78 -29.21
CA ASP A 468 -9.48 -5.43 -29.23
C ASP A 468 -9.58 -6.93 -29.54
N VAL A 469 -10.69 -7.59 -29.18
CA VAL A 469 -10.98 -8.98 -29.62
C VAL A 469 -11.50 -9.03 -31.07
N ARG A 470 -12.02 -7.94 -31.62
CA ARG A 470 -12.39 -7.82 -33.05
C ARG A 470 -11.22 -7.43 -33.96
N LYS A 471 -10.10 -6.93 -33.42
CA LYS A 471 -8.98 -6.38 -34.19
C LYS A 471 -7.74 -7.29 -34.26
N ASP A 472 -7.83 -8.55 -33.83
CA ASP A 472 -6.80 -9.54 -34.13
C ASP A 472 -7.20 -10.42 -35.33
N GLU A 473 -7.22 -9.80 -36.51
CA GLU A 473 -6.48 -10.34 -37.65
C GLU A 473 -5.28 -9.42 -37.84
N SER A 474 -4.31 -9.54 -36.94
CA SER A 474 -2.94 -9.12 -37.24
C SER A 474 -2.59 -9.60 -38.66
N ILE A 475 -2.03 -8.69 -39.48
CA ILE A 475 -1.16 -8.93 -40.65
C ILE A 475 -1.59 -8.31 -42.01
N LYS A 476 -2.79 -7.75 -42.27
CA LYS A 476 -3.12 -7.34 -43.67
C LYS A 476 -3.42 -5.89 -44.05
N LEU A 477 -3.52 -4.93 -43.13
CA LEU A 477 -3.85 -3.53 -43.53
C LEU A 477 -2.94 -2.44 -42.95
N PHE A 478 -1.79 -2.80 -42.35
CA PHE A 478 -0.81 -1.83 -41.86
C PHE A 478 0.19 -1.37 -42.94
N GLU A 479 0.12 -1.91 -44.17
CA GLU A 479 1.04 -1.59 -45.28
C GLU A 479 0.49 -0.60 -46.32
N VAL A 480 -0.80 -0.24 -46.29
CA VAL A 480 -1.41 0.37 -47.50
C VAL A 480 -1.61 1.88 -47.45
N VAL A 481 -1.77 2.54 -46.30
CA VAL A 481 -2.40 3.89 -46.36
C VAL A 481 -1.53 5.10 -46.04
N HIS A 482 -0.55 5.14 -45.10
CA HIS A 482 0.25 6.38 -44.93
C HIS A 482 1.71 6.17 -44.44
N PRO A 483 2.70 6.13 -45.37
CA PRO A 483 4.11 5.79 -45.09
C PRO A 483 5.01 6.95 -44.59
N GLU A 484 4.52 8.20 -44.48
CA GLU A 484 5.39 9.37 -44.27
C GLU A 484 5.48 9.91 -42.82
N CYS A 485 4.67 9.43 -41.88
CA CYS A 485 4.74 9.89 -40.48
C CYS A 485 5.68 9.08 -39.58
N VAL A 486 6.18 7.93 -40.05
CA VAL A 486 7.13 7.07 -39.31
C VAL A 486 8.58 7.59 -39.38
N VAL A 487 8.91 8.42 -40.37
CA VAL A 487 10.25 9.01 -40.56
C VAL A 487 10.57 10.12 -39.54
N LYS A 488 9.56 10.70 -38.87
CA LYS A 488 9.76 11.75 -37.85
C LYS A 488 9.99 11.23 -36.43
N LEU A 489 9.65 9.97 -36.15
CA LEU A 489 9.82 9.35 -34.83
C LEU A 489 11.14 8.56 -34.70
N LEU A 490 11.85 8.33 -35.81
CA LEU A 490 13.12 7.60 -35.85
C LEU A 490 14.35 8.50 -36.04
N ARG A 491 14.21 9.83 -35.96
CA ARG A 491 15.33 10.80 -36.11
C ARG A 491 15.81 11.48 -34.82
N THR A 492 15.30 11.11 -33.64
CA THR A 492 15.77 11.64 -32.34
C THR A 492 16.54 10.62 -31.49
N ALA A 493 16.87 9.45 -32.05
CA ALA A 493 17.82 8.51 -31.45
C ALA A 493 19.15 8.53 -32.22
N GLU A 494 19.95 9.60 -32.03
CA GLU A 494 21.34 9.61 -32.49
C GLU A 494 22.22 8.77 -31.55
N ILE A 495 22.44 7.50 -31.92
CA ILE A 495 23.64 6.75 -31.54
C ILE A 495 24.61 6.88 -32.71
N ARG A 496 25.65 7.71 -32.57
CA ARG A 496 26.81 7.68 -33.49
C ARG A 496 27.72 6.50 -33.13
N PRO A 497 28.04 5.60 -34.08
CA PRO A 497 29.15 4.67 -33.91
C PRO A 497 30.49 5.37 -34.19
N LYS A 498 31.51 5.08 -33.37
CA LYS A 498 32.91 5.48 -33.64
C LYS A 498 33.56 4.48 -34.60
N ASN A 499 34.07 5.04 -35.71
CA ASN A 499 35.33 4.77 -36.42
C ASN A 499 35.49 3.50 -37.29
N THR A 500 35.71 3.73 -38.59
CA THR A 500 36.90 3.43 -39.46
C THR A 500 36.40 3.53 -40.91
N PHE A 501 36.72 4.55 -41.70
CA PHE A 501 38.01 4.94 -42.29
C PHE A 501 38.20 6.46 -42.33
#